data_AF-A0A1Q7PNY4-F1
#
_entry.id   AF-A0A1Q7PNY4-F1
#
_cell.length_a   1.000
_cell.length_b   1.000
_cell.length_c   1.000
_cell.angle_alpha   90.00
_cell.angle_beta   90.00
_cell.angle_gamma   90.00
#
_symmetry.space_group_name_H-M   'P 1'
#
loop_
_entity.id
_entity.type
_entity.pdbx_description
1 polymer ?
#
loop_
_entity_poly.entity_id
_entity_poly.type
_entity_poly.pdbx_seq_one_letter_code
_entity_poly.pdbx_strand_id
1 'polypeptide(L)'
;MLLHFIFLVKEEELEKRKWEFNYVTNMAQFYKTWIEKTFSREVVVQADEMVQRSGNRFNLVDVPTILEDHKSRGENIFHFYLTYFRPLWTDCTCEGYFAENFGMIWWEKSKQEDDINFLMERNCSKVSHELAHEFLRQLGYKSYKEIVHEIWDKHIFASLPFEHYDSHHKKSERDPLFATIDTSSLQL
;
A
#
# COMPACT_ATOMS: atom_id res chain seq x y z
N MET A 1 -0.55 0.26 16.98
CA MET A 1 -1.12 -0.84 16.17
C MET A 1 0.00 -1.53 15.39
N LEU A 2 -0.14 -2.81 15.06
CA LEU A 2 0.74 -3.47 14.08
C LEU A 2 0.15 -3.31 12.67
N LEU A 3 0.94 -2.73 11.76
CA LEU A 3 0.69 -2.66 10.32
C LEU A 3 1.61 -3.68 9.63
N HIS A 4 1.02 -4.69 9.01
CA HIS A 4 1.74 -5.80 8.41
C HIS A 4 1.54 -5.80 6.90
N PHE A 5 2.60 -5.44 6.16
CA PHE A 5 2.61 -5.50 4.71
C PHE A 5 2.88 -6.94 4.24
N ILE A 6 2.03 -7.44 3.36
CA ILE A 6 2.10 -8.82 2.86
C ILE A 6 2.31 -8.76 1.35
N PHE A 7 3.51 -9.09 0.90
CA PHE A 7 3.88 -9.09 -0.51
C PHE A 7 3.49 -10.41 -1.16
N LEU A 8 2.50 -10.39 -2.06
CA LEU A 8 2.06 -11.59 -2.76
C LEU A 8 2.93 -11.81 -3.99
N VAL A 9 3.52 -13.00 -4.04
CA VAL A 9 4.42 -13.39 -5.12
C VAL A 9 4.19 -14.84 -5.52
N LYS A 10 4.25 -15.10 -6.82
CA LYS A 10 4.20 -16.47 -7.33
C LYS A 10 5.53 -17.15 -7.07
N GLU A 11 5.50 -18.43 -6.72
CA GLU A 11 6.69 -19.24 -6.44
C GLU A 11 7.73 -19.16 -7.57
N GLU A 12 7.29 -19.19 -8.84
CA GLU A 12 8.19 -19.08 -10.00
C GLU A 12 8.84 -17.69 -10.20
N GLU A 13 8.35 -16.67 -9.50
CA GLU A 13 8.85 -15.30 -9.54
C GLU A 13 9.59 -14.88 -8.27
N LEU A 14 9.60 -15.72 -7.23
CA LEU A 14 10.09 -15.37 -5.89
C LEU A 14 11.50 -14.77 -5.93
N GLU A 15 12.46 -15.47 -6.54
CA GLU A 15 13.85 -14.99 -6.65
C GLU A 15 13.96 -13.72 -7.50
N LYS A 16 13.21 -13.64 -8.60
CA LYS A 16 13.26 -12.50 -9.54
C LYS A 16 12.67 -11.23 -8.95
N ARG A 17 11.76 -11.35 -7.98
CA ARG A 17 11.06 -10.22 -7.34
C ARG A 17 11.61 -9.92 -5.95
N LYS A 18 12.75 -10.50 -5.58
CA LYS A 18 13.38 -10.25 -4.28
C LYS A 18 13.78 -8.78 -4.09
N TRP A 19 14.19 -8.11 -5.16
CA TRP A 19 14.48 -6.67 -5.13
C TRP A 19 13.23 -5.84 -4.82
N GLU A 20 12.05 -6.21 -5.36
CA GLU A 20 10.78 -5.56 -5.04
C GLU A 20 10.43 -5.79 -3.57
N PHE A 21 10.63 -7.00 -3.03
CA PHE A 21 10.37 -7.25 -1.61
C PHE A 21 11.32 -6.47 -0.69
N ASN A 22 12.58 -6.30 -1.09
CA ASN A 22 13.51 -5.40 -0.38
C ASN A 22 13.00 -3.95 -0.40
N TYR A 23 12.48 -3.49 -1.54
CA TYR A 23 11.84 -2.18 -1.64
C TYR A 23 10.61 -2.08 -0.72
N VAL A 24 9.72 -3.08 -0.70
CA VAL A 24 8.55 -3.15 0.20
C VAL A 24 8.97 -3.07 1.67
N THR A 25 10.05 -3.74 2.05
CA THR A 25 10.57 -3.70 3.42
C THR A 25 11.02 -2.29 3.81
N ASN A 26 11.71 -1.57 2.92
CA ASN A 26 12.10 -0.17 3.14
C ASN A 26 10.87 0.75 3.15
N MET A 27 9.94 0.54 2.21
CA MET A 27 8.67 1.26 2.10
C MET A 27 7.82 1.13 3.38
N ALA A 28 7.82 -0.04 4.03
CA ALA A 28 7.13 -0.24 5.30
C ALA A 28 7.68 0.68 6.41
N GLN A 29 9.01 0.82 6.50
CA GLN A 29 9.66 1.73 7.46
C GLN A 29 9.39 3.21 7.12
N PHE A 30 9.35 3.53 5.82
CA PHE A 30 8.91 4.83 5.36
C PHE A 30 7.49 5.13 5.85
N TYR A 31 6.54 4.22 5.59
CA TYR A 31 5.15 4.41 5.97
C TYR A 31 4.94 4.51 7.47
N LYS A 32 5.73 3.79 8.29
CA LYS A 32 5.76 4.03 9.74
C LYS A 32 6.00 5.51 10.04
N THR A 33 7.07 6.07 9.47
CA THR A 33 7.47 7.46 9.71
C THR A 33 6.43 8.45 9.18
N TRP A 34 5.87 8.18 8.01
CA TRP A 34 4.81 9.01 7.42
C TRP A 34 3.54 8.97 8.27
N ILE A 35 3.09 7.80 8.71
CA ILE A 35 1.90 7.66 9.55
C ILE A 35 2.06 8.42 10.87
N GLU A 36 3.21 8.25 11.54
CA GLU A 36 3.51 8.92 12.81
C GLU A 36 3.51 10.45 12.66
N LYS A 37 4.06 10.97 11.57
CA LYS A 37 4.09 12.43 11.30
C LYS A 37 2.74 12.99 10.85
N THR A 38 2.03 12.28 10.00
CA THR A 38 0.81 12.78 9.35
C THR A 38 -0.41 12.62 10.25
N PHE A 39 -0.58 11.45 10.89
CA PHE A 39 -1.78 11.11 11.65
C PHE A 39 -1.57 11.12 13.16
N SER A 40 -0.35 11.44 13.64
CA SER A 40 0.00 11.38 15.07
C SER A 40 -0.32 10.01 15.71
N ARG A 41 -0.11 8.93 14.96
CA ARG A 41 -0.37 7.54 15.40
C ARG A 41 0.92 6.73 15.40
N GLU A 42 1.23 6.14 16.56
CA GLU A 42 2.33 5.18 16.68
C GLU A 42 1.95 3.83 16.08
N VAL A 43 2.80 3.35 15.17
CA VAL A 43 2.63 2.06 14.52
C VAL A 43 3.91 1.24 14.55
N VAL A 44 3.76 -0.06 14.76
CA VAL A 44 4.81 -1.03 14.48
C VAL A 44 4.58 -1.55 13.07
N VAL A 45 5.63 -1.67 12.28
CA VAL A 45 5.54 -2.18 10.91
C VAL A 45 6.27 -3.50 10.77
N GLN A 46 5.69 -4.41 10.01
CA GLN A 46 6.28 -5.67 9.57
C GLN A 46 6.04 -5.85 8.07
N ALA A 47 6.91 -6.62 7.42
CA ALA A 47 6.75 -6.99 6.03
C ALA A 47 7.12 -8.48 5.86
N ASP A 48 6.29 -9.24 5.17
CA ASP A 48 6.57 -10.63 4.80
C ASP A 48 6.06 -10.97 3.39
N GLU A 49 6.38 -12.18 2.94
CA GLU A 49 6.03 -12.69 1.61
C GLU A 49 4.95 -13.77 1.74
N MET A 50 3.83 -13.59 1.03
CA MET A 50 2.85 -14.66 0.82
C MET A 50 3.14 -15.33 -0.52
N VAL A 51 3.81 -16.48 -0.46
CA VAL A 51 4.20 -17.23 -1.65
C VAL A 51 3.04 -18.08 -2.13
N GLN A 52 2.52 -17.74 -3.31
CA GLN A 52 1.56 -18.59 -3.99
C GLN A 52 2.31 -19.75 -4.65
N ARG A 53 2.16 -20.94 -4.07
CA ARG A 53 2.69 -22.18 -4.66
C ARG A 53 1.93 -22.54 -5.92
N SER A 54 2.68 -23.00 -6.91
CA SER A 54 2.18 -23.38 -8.23
C SER A 54 1.33 -24.66 -8.16
N GLY A 55 0.04 -24.52 -7.83
CA GLY A 55 -0.99 -25.49 -8.23
C GLY A 55 -1.27 -25.40 -9.74
N ASN A 56 -2.23 -26.19 -10.26
CA ASN A 56 -2.69 -26.08 -11.65
C ASN A 56 -2.80 -24.59 -12.05
N ARG A 57 -2.17 -24.23 -13.19
CA ARG A 57 -1.86 -22.86 -13.70
C ARG A 57 -3.02 -21.86 -13.78
N PHE A 58 -4.20 -22.21 -13.28
CA PHE A 58 -5.44 -21.43 -13.29
C PHE A 58 -5.94 -21.03 -11.90
N ASN A 59 -5.32 -21.50 -10.82
CA ASN A 59 -5.67 -21.02 -9.49
C ASN A 59 -5.05 -19.63 -9.31
N LEU A 60 -5.80 -18.57 -9.63
CA LEU A 60 -5.54 -17.26 -9.03
C LEU A 60 -5.75 -17.39 -7.52
N VAL A 61 -4.96 -16.69 -6.71
CA VAL A 61 -5.33 -16.50 -5.30
C VAL A 61 -6.68 -15.82 -5.31
N ASP A 62 -7.70 -16.52 -4.83
CA ASP A 62 -9.05 -15.97 -4.75
C ASP A 62 -9.22 -15.17 -3.45
N VAL A 63 -10.26 -14.35 -3.41
CA VAL A 63 -10.60 -13.55 -2.23
C VAL A 63 -10.74 -14.42 -0.96
N PRO A 64 -11.41 -15.59 -0.99
CA PRO A 64 -11.44 -16.51 0.15
C PRO A 64 -10.07 -16.83 0.74
N THR A 65 -9.06 -17.12 -0.09
CA THR A 65 -7.70 -17.43 0.37
C THR A 65 -7.08 -16.25 1.13
N ILE A 66 -7.24 -15.03 0.64
CA ILE A 66 -6.73 -13.82 1.32
C ILE A 66 -7.46 -13.57 2.64
N LEU A 67 -8.78 -13.76 2.66
CA LEU A 67 -9.57 -13.59 3.88
C LEU A 67 -9.24 -14.64 4.94
N GLU A 68 -8.94 -15.88 4.54
CA GLU A 68 -8.48 -16.92 5.45
C GLU A 68 -7.08 -16.61 6.00
N ASP A 69 -6.15 -16.19 5.15
CA ASP A 69 -4.82 -15.74 5.56
C ASP A 69 -4.91 -14.56 6.56
N HIS A 70 -5.74 -13.54 6.26
CA HIS A 70 -6.00 -12.41 7.15
C HIS A 70 -6.48 -12.84 8.54
N LYS A 71 -7.49 -13.72 8.60
CA LYS A 71 -8.01 -14.27 9.85
C LYS A 71 -6.96 -15.05 10.62
N SER A 72 -6.17 -15.86 9.92
CA SER A 72 -5.14 -16.71 10.53
C SER A 72 -3.99 -15.91 11.16
N ARG A 73 -3.70 -14.72 10.61
CA ARG A 73 -2.65 -13.83 11.11
C ARG A 73 -3.10 -12.97 12.30
N GLY A 74 -4.41 -12.79 12.47
CA GLY A 74 -5.01 -12.15 13.64
C GLY A 74 -5.79 -10.89 13.31
N GLU A 75 -7.06 -10.84 13.72
CA GLU A 75 -8.01 -9.78 13.35
C GLU A 75 -7.72 -8.40 13.95
N ASN A 76 -6.81 -8.31 14.93
CA ASN A 76 -6.37 -7.05 15.57
C ASN A 76 -5.14 -6.42 14.91
N ILE A 77 -4.63 -7.01 13.83
CA ILE A 77 -3.50 -6.52 13.06
C ILE A 77 -4.03 -5.94 11.76
N PHE A 78 -3.57 -4.75 11.40
CA PHE A 78 -3.88 -4.18 10.10
C PHE A 78 -3.02 -4.85 9.03
N HIS A 79 -3.63 -5.74 8.26
CA HIS A 79 -2.96 -6.43 7.17
C HIS A 79 -3.10 -5.66 5.86
N PHE A 80 -1.98 -5.41 5.19
CA PHE A 80 -1.93 -4.66 3.94
C PHE A 80 -1.36 -5.53 2.82
N TYR A 81 -2.23 -6.03 1.95
CA TYR A 81 -1.89 -6.97 0.89
C TYR A 81 -1.45 -6.25 -0.40
N LEU A 82 -0.24 -6.56 -0.86
CA LEU A 82 0.32 -6.07 -2.12
C LEU A 82 0.14 -7.18 -3.17
N THR A 83 -1.01 -7.19 -3.84
CA THR A 83 -1.44 -8.31 -4.69
C THR A 83 -0.89 -8.17 -6.12
N TYR A 84 -0.41 -9.25 -6.74
CA TYR A 84 0.02 -9.21 -8.15
C TYR A 84 -1.15 -9.13 -9.15
N PHE A 85 -2.38 -9.12 -8.66
CA PHE A 85 -3.62 -9.04 -9.44
C PHE A 85 -4.49 -7.89 -8.93
N ARG A 86 -5.37 -7.40 -9.80
CA ARG A 86 -6.30 -6.33 -9.46
C ARG A 86 -7.43 -6.86 -8.57
N PRO A 87 -7.73 -6.21 -7.42
CA PRO A 87 -8.94 -6.52 -6.66
C PRO A 87 -10.19 -6.40 -7.53
N LEU A 88 -11.07 -7.41 -7.51
CA LEU A 88 -12.31 -7.41 -8.32
C LEU A 88 -13.41 -6.49 -7.77
N TRP A 89 -13.19 -5.93 -6.58
CA TRP A 89 -14.11 -5.12 -5.81
C TRP A 89 -13.29 -3.96 -5.29
N THR A 90 -13.32 -2.83 -5.99
CA THR A 90 -12.59 -1.62 -5.61
C THR A 90 -13.62 -0.55 -5.31
N ASP A 91 -13.51 0.12 -4.17
CA ASP A 91 -14.35 1.26 -3.79
C ASP A 91 -13.81 2.59 -4.32
N CYS A 92 -12.61 2.58 -4.94
CA CYS A 92 -11.96 3.74 -5.52
C CYS A 92 -11.34 3.46 -6.90
N THR A 93 -11.11 4.52 -7.68
CA THR A 93 -10.31 4.52 -8.93
C THR A 93 -8.83 4.20 -8.69
N CYS A 94 -8.39 4.18 -7.44
CA CYS A 94 -7.07 3.76 -6.97
C CYS A 94 -6.75 2.28 -7.28
N GLU A 95 -7.76 1.47 -7.60
CA GLU A 95 -7.61 0.02 -7.79
C GLU A 95 -7.13 -0.73 -6.52
N GLY A 96 -7.44 -0.16 -5.37
CA GLY A 96 -7.31 -0.76 -4.05
C GLY A 96 -8.67 -1.09 -3.42
N TYR A 97 -8.59 -1.70 -2.24
CA TYR A 97 -9.73 -2.00 -1.40
C TYR A 97 -9.35 -1.86 0.06
N PHE A 98 -10.26 -1.26 0.82
CA PHE A 98 -10.09 -1.03 2.25
C PHE A 98 -11.30 -1.52 3.05
N ALA A 99 -11.02 -2.15 4.19
CA ALA A 99 -11.97 -2.48 5.25
C ALA A 99 -11.25 -2.38 6.62
N GLU A 100 -12.00 -2.52 7.72
CA GLU A 100 -11.41 -2.48 9.05
C GLU A 100 -10.29 -3.52 9.21
N ASN A 101 -9.10 -3.07 9.59
CA ASN A 101 -7.88 -3.87 9.72
C ASN A 101 -7.47 -4.64 8.44
N PHE A 102 -7.96 -4.23 7.27
CA PHE A 102 -7.65 -4.86 6.00
C PHE A 102 -7.47 -3.84 4.88
N GLY A 103 -6.32 -3.86 4.22
CA GLY A 103 -6.04 -3.06 3.03
C GLY A 103 -5.48 -3.96 1.93
N MET A 104 -5.78 -3.64 0.69
CA MET A 104 -5.11 -4.26 -0.46
C MET A 104 -5.00 -3.32 -1.63
N ILE A 105 -3.92 -3.46 -2.39
CA ILE A 105 -3.78 -2.80 -3.69
C ILE A 105 -3.30 -3.80 -4.71
N TRP A 106 -3.59 -3.50 -5.98
CA TRP A 106 -2.83 -4.10 -7.07
C TRP A 106 -1.40 -3.56 -7.06
N TRP A 107 -0.45 -4.40 -6.63
CA TRP A 107 0.97 -4.14 -6.76
C TRP A 107 1.42 -4.43 -8.19
N GLU A 108 1.56 -3.37 -8.96
CA GLU A 108 1.96 -3.45 -10.36
C GLU A 108 3.45 -3.77 -10.47
N LYS A 109 3.77 -4.61 -11.44
CA LYS A 109 5.15 -4.99 -11.76
C LYS A 109 5.66 -4.13 -12.91
N SER A 110 6.86 -3.53 -12.76
CA SER A 110 7.50 -2.84 -13.88
C SER A 110 7.96 -3.84 -14.95
N LYS A 111 7.97 -3.39 -16.20
CA LYS A 111 8.58 -4.15 -17.32
C LYS A 111 10.11 -4.11 -17.26
N GLN A 112 10.67 -3.12 -16.58
CA GLN A 112 12.10 -2.96 -16.37
C GLN A 112 12.45 -3.44 -14.96
N GLU A 113 13.54 -4.22 -14.86
CA GLU A 113 14.10 -4.64 -13.58
C GLU A 113 14.67 -3.44 -12.82
N ASP A 114 14.53 -3.44 -11.49
CA ASP A 114 14.99 -2.36 -10.60
C ASP A 114 14.42 -0.97 -10.89
N ASP A 115 13.24 -0.89 -11.51
CA ASP A 115 12.56 0.36 -11.81
C ASP A 115 11.84 0.91 -10.56
N ILE A 116 12.63 1.51 -9.66
CA ILE A 116 12.15 2.11 -8.42
C ILE A 116 11.17 3.24 -8.69
N ASN A 117 11.40 4.05 -9.73
CA ASN A 117 10.52 5.17 -10.08
C ASN A 117 9.10 4.66 -10.41
N PHE A 118 9.00 3.54 -11.12
CA PHE A 118 7.70 2.91 -11.36
C PHE A 118 7.03 2.46 -10.06
N LEU A 119 7.74 1.74 -9.18
CA LEU A 119 7.15 1.28 -7.90
C LEU A 119 6.71 2.46 -7.03
N MET A 120 7.50 3.53 -6.99
CA MET A 120 7.19 4.75 -6.27
C MET A 120 5.91 5.41 -6.82
N GLU A 121 5.87 5.72 -8.11
CA GLU A 121 4.75 6.45 -8.72
C GLU A 121 3.46 5.62 -8.76
N ARG A 122 3.57 4.33 -9.07
CA ARG A 122 2.41 3.46 -9.31
C ARG A 122 1.90 2.76 -8.07
N ASN A 123 2.79 2.31 -7.20
CA ASN A 123 2.40 1.48 -6.07
C ASN A 123 2.43 2.25 -4.75
N CYS A 124 3.48 3.02 -4.45
CA CYS A 124 3.53 3.75 -3.18
C CYS A 124 2.35 4.73 -3.05
N SER A 125 2.08 5.54 -4.08
CA SER A 125 0.92 6.44 -4.08
C SER A 125 -0.39 5.73 -3.70
N LYS A 126 -0.67 4.56 -4.28
CA LYS A 126 -1.82 3.70 -3.96
C LYS A 126 -1.79 3.18 -2.52
N VAL A 127 -0.63 2.75 -2.02
CA VAL A 127 -0.49 2.34 -0.60
C VAL A 127 -0.89 3.48 0.32
N SER A 128 -0.38 4.69 0.09
CA SER A 128 -0.70 5.84 0.94
C SER A 128 -2.18 6.20 0.92
N HIS A 129 -2.86 6.01 -0.20
CA HIS A 129 -4.31 6.21 -0.34
C HIS A 129 -5.09 5.30 0.61
N GLU A 130 -4.85 3.99 0.53
CA GLU A 130 -5.56 3.02 1.37
C GLU A 130 -5.19 3.14 2.86
N LEU A 131 -3.93 3.50 3.17
CA LEU A 131 -3.54 3.80 4.55
C LEU A 131 -4.28 5.04 5.08
N ALA A 132 -4.47 6.07 4.26
CA ALA A 132 -5.19 7.27 4.68
C ALA A 132 -6.65 6.95 5.06
N HIS A 133 -7.33 6.05 4.34
CA HIS A 133 -8.65 5.56 4.73
C HIS A 133 -8.64 4.99 6.15
N GLU A 134 -7.71 4.09 6.47
CA GLU A 134 -7.65 3.44 7.78
C GLU A 134 -7.35 4.45 8.90
N PHE A 135 -6.34 5.30 8.73
CA PHE A 135 -5.92 6.18 9.81
C PHE A 135 -6.91 7.30 10.07
N LEU A 136 -7.56 7.84 9.05
CA LEU A 136 -8.66 8.79 9.24
C LEU A 136 -9.88 8.13 9.90
N ARG A 137 -10.21 6.89 9.54
CA ARG A 137 -11.25 6.10 10.22
C ARG A 137 -10.91 5.93 11.71
N GLN A 138 -9.69 5.54 12.03
CA GLN A 138 -9.23 5.38 13.43
C GLN A 138 -9.19 6.69 14.22
N LEU A 139 -9.02 7.83 13.55
CA LEU A 139 -9.14 9.16 14.16
C LEU A 139 -10.60 9.61 14.35
N GLY A 140 -11.58 8.87 13.81
CA GLY A 140 -13.01 9.15 13.97
C GLY A 140 -13.56 10.18 12.99
N TYR A 141 -12.85 10.47 11.89
CA TYR A 141 -13.35 11.35 10.83
C TYR A 141 -14.56 10.70 10.17
N LYS A 142 -15.71 11.38 10.13
CA LYS A 142 -16.96 10.81 9.60
C LYS A 142 -16.97 10.67 8.07
N SER A 143 -16.35 11.63 7.37
CA SER A 143 -16.31 11.70 5.91
C SER A 143 -14.93 11.35 5.35
N TYR A 144 -14.24 10.42 6.01
CA TYR A 144 -12.86 10.06 5.66
C TYR A 144 -12.75 9.54 4.22
N LYS A 145 -13.75 8.77 3.77
CA LYS A 145 -13.76 8.22 2.40
C LYS A 145 -13.81 9.33 1.36
N GLU A 146 -14.73 10.29 1.53
CA GLU A 146 -14.90 11.41 0.62
C GLU A 146 -13.63 12.27 0.57
N ILE A 147 -13.00 12.54 1.72
CA ILE A 147 -11.76 13.31 1.81
C ILE A 147 -10.64 12.63 1.02
N VAL A 148 -10.41 11.34 1.26
CA VAL A 148 -9.35 10.58 0.59
C VAL A 148 -9.60 10.47 -0.92
N HIS A 149 -10.85 10.24 -1.32
CA HIS A 149 -11.22 10.17 -2.74
C HIS A 149 -11.07 11.52 -3.44
N GLU A 150 -11.44 12.64 -2.80
CA GLU A 150 -11.27 13.97 -3.39
C GLU A 150 -9.80 14.31 -3.62
N ILE A 151 -8.92 13.97 -2.67
CA ILE A 151 -7.47 14.14 -2.82
C ILE A 151 -6.96 13.27 -3.99
N TRP A 152 -7.38 12.01 -4.04
CA TRP A 152 -6.99 11.10 -5.12
C TRP A 152 -7.43 11.59 -6.49
N ASP A 153 -8.68 12.02 -6.62
CA ASP A 153 -9.21 12.55 -7.88
C ASP A 153 -8.45 13.80 -8.33
N LYS A 154 -7.98 14.64 -7.40
CA LYS A 154 -7.12 15.78 -7.74
C LYS A 154 -5.76 15.33 -8.29
N HIS A 155 -5.18 14.25 -7.76
CA HIS A 155 -3.95 13.68 -8.33
C HIS A 155 -4.17 13.17 -9.75
N ILE A 156 -5.25 12.43 -9.97
CA ILE A 156 -5.51 11.78 -11.26
C ILE A 156 -6.01 12.76 -12.33
N PHE A 157 -6.88 13.70 -11.98
CA PHE A 157 -7.62 14.53 -12.94
C PHE A 157 -7.32 16.02 -12.88
N ALA A 158 -6.73 16.51 -11.78
CA ALA A 158 -6.43 17.94 -11.59
C ALA A 158 -4.92 18.25 -11.53
N SER A 159 -4.07 17.28 -11.91
CA SER A 159 -2.60 17.43 -11.93
C SER A 159 -1.99 17.85 -10.58
N LEU A 160 -2.64 17.50 -9.46
CA LEU A 160 -2.03 17.65 -8.15
C LEU A 160 -0.84 16.66 -8.06
N PRO A 161 0.40 17.10 -7.86
CA PRO A 161 1.53 16.18 -7.75
C PRO A 161 1.41 15.34 -6.47
N PHE A 162 1.87 14.10 -6.53
CA PHE A 162 2.12 13.31 -5.32
C PHE A 162 3.25 13.95 -4.49
N GLU A 163 3.28 13.66 -3.20
CA GLU A 163 4.39 14.06 -2.35
C GLU A 163 5.51 13.02 -2.41
N HIS A 164 6.74 13.47 -2.65
CA HIS A 164 7.90 12.58 -2.80
C HIS A 164 8.85 12.65 -1.62
N TYR A 165 9.45 11.50 -1.29
CA TYR A 165 10.30 11.33 -0.12
C TYR A 165 11.58 10.57 -0.44
N ASP A 166 12.68 10.98 0.18
CA ASP A 166 14.00 10.35 0.05
C ASP A 166 14.18 9.12 0.96
N SER A 167 15.37 8.50 0.88
CA SER A 167 15.78 7.37 1.74
C SER A 167 15.83 7.67 3.24
N HIS A 168 15.79 8.95 3.63
CA HIS A 168 15.75 9.39 5.03
C HIS A 168 14.33 9.80 5.45
N HIS A 169 13.32 9.48 4.64
CA HIS A 169 11.90 9.76 4.87
C HIS A 169 11.63 11.27 5.01
N LYS A 170 12.36 12.09 4.26
CA LYS A 170 12.17 13.54 4.16
C LYS A 170 11.62 13.89 2.79
N LYS A 171 10.72 14.88 2.75
CA LYS A 171 10.20 15.40 1.47
C LYS A 171 11.38 15.84 0.58
N SER A 172 11.44 15.37 -0.65
CA SER A 172 12.53 15.64 -1.58
C SER A 172 12.09 15.48 -3.03
N GLU A 173 12.44 16.46 -3.85
CA GLU A 173 12.34 16.40 -5.32
C GLU A 173 13.57 15.73 -5.96
N ARG A 174 14.62 15.49 -5.18
CA ARG A 174 15.88 14.89 -5.64
C ARG A 174 15.96 13.46 -5.17
N ASP A 175 16.18 12.55 -6.12
CA ASP A 175 16.32 11.11 -5.92
C ASP A 175 15.26 10.52 -4.97
N PRO A 176 13.96 10.78 -5.22
CA PRO A 176 12.90 10.25 -4.37
C PRO A 176 12.81 8.73 -4.51
N LEU A 177 12.44 8.08 -3.40
CA LEU A 177 12.24 6.64 -3.33
C LEU A 177 10.80 6.27 -3.00
N PHE A 178 10.06 7.15 -2.33
CA PHE A 178 8.69 6.89 -1.90
C PHE A 178 7.78 8.05 -2.28
N ALA A 179 6.50 7.74 -2.48
CA ALA A 179 5.48 8.73 -2.82
C ALA A 179 4.23 8.52 -1.97
N THR A 180 3.53 9.61 -1.65
CA THR A 180 2.23 9.59 -0.98
C THR A 180 1.24 10.51 -1.67
N ILE A 181 -0.05 10.34 -1.37
CA ILE A 181 -1.04 11.38 -1.62
C ILE A 181 -0.65 12.69 -0.91
N ASP A 182 -1.13 13.81 -1.44
CA ASP A 182 -1.02 15.11 -0.79
C ASP A 182 -1.83 15.09 0.51
N THR A 183 -1.17 15.41 1.60
CA THR A 183 -1.79 15.43 2.93
C THR A 183 -1.98 16.85 3.45
N SER A 184 -1.62 17.87 2.65
CA SER A 184 -1.65 19.28 3.06
C SER A 184 -3.05 19.79 3.42
N SER A 185 -4.08 19.19 2.81
CA SER A 185 -5.48 19.53 3.05
C SER A 185 -6.12 18.76 4.23
N LEU A 186 -5.43 17.77 4.79
CA LEU A 186 -5.91 17.02 5.95
C LEU A 186 -5.74 17.89 7.21
N GLN A 187 -6.84 18.39 7.75
CA GLN A 187 -6.84 19.13 9.02
C GLN A 187 -6.84 18.14 10.19
N LEU A 188 -5.66 17.61 10.54
CA LEU A 188 -5.44 16.56 11.55
C LEU A 188 -4.96 17.11 12.90
#